data_AF-A0AA42Y3S1-F1
#
_entry.id   AF-A0AA42Y3S1-F1
#
_cell.length_a   1.000
_cell.length_b   1.000
_cell.length_c   1.000
_cell.angle_alpha   90.00
_cell.angle_beta   90.00
_cell.angle_gamma   90.00
#
_symmetry.space_group_name_H-M   'P 1'
#
loop_
_entity.id
_entity.type
_entity.pdbx_description
1 polymer ?
#
loop_
_entity_poly.entity_id
_entity_poly.type
_entity_poly.pdbx_seq_one_letter_code
_entity_poly.pdbx_strand_id
1 'polypeptide(L)' 'MTRGRSGPKMTPEAVADAVVAGLEADRTEILPGRTRAFAHLFRVLPGRAERLMRGR' A
#
# COMPACT_ATOMS: atom_id res chain seq x y z
N MET A 1 -10.52 -19.98 -0.05
CA MET A 1 -10.95 -18.58 -0.25
C MET A 1 -11.20 -17.94 1.12
N THR A 2 -10.40 -16.96 1.54
CA THR A 2 -10.65 -16.24 2.81
C THR A 2 -11.63 -15.10 2.57
N ARG A 3 -12.81 -15.18 3.17
CA ARG A 3 -13.87 -14.15 3.14
C ARG A 3 -13.27 -12.85 3.71
N GLY A 4 -13.26 -11.77 2.92
CA GLY A 4 -12.74 -10.44 3.33
C GLY A 4 -11.55 -9.88 2.53
N ARG A 5 -10.97 -10.63 1.58
CA ARG A 5 -9.89 -10.10 0.73
C ARG A 5 -10.48 -9.26 -0.40
N SER A 6 -10.47 -7.93 -0.26
CA SER A 6 -11.02 -7.02 -1.27
C SER A 6 -10.05 -6.82 -2.45
N GLY A 7 -10.35 -7.42 -3.59
CA GLY A 7 -9.74 -7.11 -4.89
C GLY A 7 -8.50 -7.92 -5.28
N PRO A 8 -8.10 -7.82 -6.56
CA PRO A 8 -6.93 -8.53 -7.09
C PRO A 8 -5.66 -7.99 -6.43
N LYS A 9 -4.71 -8.90 -6.16
CA LYS A 9 -3.34 -8.52 -5.80
C LYS A 9 -2.68 -7.87 -7.02
N MET A 10 -1.68 -7.03 -6.78
CA MET A 10 -0.77 -6.63 -7.85
C MET A 10 -0.05 -7.84 -8.42
N THR A 11 0.20 -7.82 -9.72
CA THR A 11 1.07 -8.80 -10.36
C THR A 11 2.53 -8.47 -10.07
N PRO A 12 3.46 -9.43 -10.19
CA PRO A 12 4.89 -9.17 -10.04
C PRO A 12 5.40 -8.08 -10.98
N GLU A 13 4.93 -8.05 -12.22
CA GLU A 13 5.31 -7.08 -13.25
C GLU A 13 4.91 -5.67 -12.82
N ALA A 14 3.67 -5.50 -12.36
CA ALA A 14 3.19 -4.21 -11.86
C ALA A 14 3.97 -3.71 -10.63
N VAL A 15 4.52 -4.62 -9.81
CA VAL A 15 5.40 -4.25 -8.70
C VAL A 15 6.77 -3.82 -9.22
N ALA A 16 7.35 -4.57 -10.18
CA ALA A 16 8.62 -4.23 -10.79
C ALA A 16 8.57 -2.84 -11.46
N ASP A 17 7.53 -2.55 -12.24
CA ASP A 17 7.34 -1.25 -12.89
C ASP A 17 7.27 -0.11 -11.87
N ALA A 18 6.53 -0.31 -10.77
CA ALA A 18 6.42 0.68 -9.69
C ALA A 18 7.77 0.94 -8.99
N VAL A 19 8.62 -0.09 -8.86
CA VAL A 19 9.97 0.04 -8.30
C VAL A 19 10.87 0.80 -9.25
N VAL A 20 10.90 0.44 -10.54
CA VAL A 20 11.71 1.13 -11.55
C VAL A 20 11.33 2.61 -11.63
N ALA A 21 10.04 2.92 -11.75
CA ALA A 21 9.57 4.31 -11.78
C ALA A 21 9.93 5.10 -10.50
N GLY A 22 9.97 4.43 -9.35
CA GLY A 22 10.39 5.03 -8.08
C GLY A 22 11.88 5.37 -8.06
N LEU A 23 12.72 4.48 -8.59
CA LEU A 23 14.16 4.68 -8.71
C LEU A 23 14.48 5.81 -9.69
N GLU A 24 13.82 5.84 -10.85
CA GLU A 24 13.98 6.91 -11.85
C GLU A 24 13.60 8.29 -11.32
N ALA A 25 12.64 8.34 -10.39
CA ALA A 25 12.20 9.57 -9.74
C ALA A 25 12.96 9.91 -8.44
N ASP A 26 14.09 9.22 -8.18
CA ASP A 26 14.95 9.36 -7.00
C ASP A 26 14.16 9.33 -5.67
N ARG A 27 13.19 8.41 -5.58
CA ARG A 27 12.37 8.25 -4.37
C ARG A 27 13.08 7.36 -3.36
N THR A 28 13.21 7.89 -2.14
CA THR A 28 13.77 7.15 -0.99
C THR A 28 12.83 6.07 -0.46
N GLU A 29 11.54 6.15 -0.78
CA GLU A 29 10.52 5.18 -0.38
C GLU A 29 9.53 4.94 -1.53
N ILE A 30 9.24 3.66 -1.82
CA ILE A 30 8.34 3.23 -2.88
C ILE A 30 7.25 2.37 -2.26
N LEU A 31 5.99 2.80 -2.40
CA LEU A 31 4.83 2.16 -1.78
C LEU A 31 3.90 1.59 -2.86
N PRO A 32 4.14 0.35 -3.34
CA PRO A 32 3.36 -0.22 -4.41
C PRO A 32 1.92 -0.52 -3.98
N GLY A 33 0.98 -0.27 -4.90
CA GLY A 33 -0.43 -0.60 -4.75
C GLY A 33 -1.12 0.19 -3.64
N ARG A 34 -1.96 -0.50 -2.86
CA ARG A 34 -2.74 0.14 -1.77
C ARG A 34 -1.87 0.57 -0.59
N THR A 35 -0.62 0.12 -0.51
CA THR A 35 0.31 0.48 0.57
C THR A 35 0.47 1.99 0.68
N ARG A 36 0.48 2.72 -0.44
CA ARG A 36 0.53 4.18 -0.46
C ARG A 36 -0.67 4.82 0.23
N ALA A 37 -1.88 4.32 -0.04
CA ALA A 37 -3.10 4.82 0.59
C ALA A 37 -3.09 4.56 2.11
N PHE A 38 -2.61 3.39 2.54
CA PHE A 38 -2.46 3.10 3.96
C PHE A 38 -1.40 3.97 4.63
N ALA A 39 -0.24 4.20 4.01
CA ALA A 39 0.78 5.09 4.55
C ALA A 39 0.23 6.52 4.74
N HIS A 40 -0.53 7.03 3.77
CA HIS A 40 -1.21 8.31 3.92
C HIS A 40 -2.24 8.30 5.06
N LEU A 41 -3.03 7.24 5.20
CA LEU A 41 -3.98 7.10 6.30
C LEU A 41 -3.28 7.10 7.67
N PHE A 42 -2.17 6.34 7.80
CA PHE A 42 -1.37 6.31 9.02
C PHE A 42 -0.77 7.68 9.37
N ARG A 43 -0.37 8.46 8.36
CA ARG A 43 0.22 9.79 8.57
C ARG A 43 -0.80 10.83 9.03
N VAL A 44 -2.03 10.78 8.50
CA VAL A 44 -3.04 11.82 8.77
C VAL A 44 -3.93 11.44 9.96
N LEU A 45 -4.26 10.16 10.12
CA LEU A 45 -5.25 9.68 11.11
C LEU A 45 -4.74 8.39 11.78
N PRO A 46 -3.64 8.44 12.56
CA PRO A 46 -3.01 7.25 13.13
C PRO A 46 -3.98 6.40 13.98
N GLY A 47 -4.83 7.03 14.80
CA GLY A 47 -5.82 6.33 15.61
C GLY A 47 -6.90 5.59 14.80
N ARG A 48 -7.27 6.08 13.60
CA ARG A 48 -8.19 5.37 12.70
C ARG A 48 -7.49 4.26 11.94
N ALA A 49 -6.24 4.48 11.54
CA ALA A 49 -5.41 3.45 10.90
C ALA A 49 -5.21 2.24 11.83
N GLU A 50 -4.90 2.49 13.11
CA GLU A 50 -4.79 1.43 14.13
C GLU A 50 -6.09 0.66 14.33
N ARG A 51 -7.24 1.34 14.38
CA ARG A 51 -8.54 0.67 14.50
C ARG A 51 -8.85 -0.22 13.29
N LEU A 52 -8.58 0.28 12.09
CA LEU A 52 -8.78 -0.48 10.85
C LEU A 52 -7.92 -1.75 10.82
N MET A 53 -6.66 -1.66 11.26
CA MET A 53 -5.75 -2.81 11.32
C MET A 53 -6.13 -3.81 12.42
N ARG A 54 -6.72 -3.34 13.52
CA ARG A 54 -7.19 -4.20 14.61
C ARG A 54 -8.57 -4.82 14.36
N GLY A 55 -9.25 -4.49 13.26
CA GLY A 55 -10.53 -5.08 12.87
C GLY A 55 -11.68 -4.83 13.85
N ARG A 56 -11.66 -3.70 14.58
CA ARG A 56 -12.68 -3.30 15.58
C ARG A 56 -13.58 -2.16 15.10
#